data_AF-A0AAJ1S0X5-F1
#
_entry.id   AF-A0AAJ1S0X5-F1
#
_cell.length_a   1.000
_cell.length_b   1.000
_cell.length_c   1.000
_cell.angle_alpha   90.00
_cell.angle_beta   90.00
_cell.angle_gamma   90.00
#
_symmetry.space_group_name_H-M   'P 1'
#
loop_
_entity.id
_entity.type
_entity.pdbx_description
1 polymer ?
#
loop_
_entity_poly.entity_id
_entity_poly.type
_entity_poly.pdbx_seq_one_letter_code
_entity_poly.pdbx_strand_id
1 'polypeptide(L)'
;MWLDAAGGAALMEDDDFFDLIYQQWSKTTNASTDFWMSEVDYVDEDDEEVPPWMIYSVNGEQERTVVAQYLTEADADWITAMHGCLPDLVRRLHMAIDESERLDIRADDQEGRIADLEMELADQRAIIESLTEQLDQKDEQVAALSVKLSDEKGWL
;
A
#
# COMPACT_ATOMS: atom_id res chain seq x y z
N MET A 1 12.18 28.34 10.22
CA MET A 1 11.28 28.82 9.15
C MET A 1 10.31 27.71 8.80
N TRP A 2 9.37 27.41 9.68
CA TRP A 2 8.21 26.56 9.40
C TRP A 2 7.16 26.93 10.44
N LEU A 3 6.41 27.97 10.12
CA LEU A 3 5.11 28.40 10.67
C LEU A 3 4.85 29.81 10.12
N ASP A 4 4.15 29.87 8.99
CA ASP A 4 3.29 31.00 8.61
C ASP A 4 2.35 30.45 7.53
N ALA A 5 1.07 30.23 7.87
CA ALA A 5 -0.03 31.19 7.77
C ALA A 5 -0.82 31.03 6.47
N ALA A 6 -2.07 30.61 6.65
CA ALA A 6 -3.22 30.85 5.78
C ALA A 6 -3.02 30.61 4.27
N GLY A 7 -3.41 29.41 3.81
CA GLY A 7 -3.74 29.18 2.40
C GLY A 7 -3.38 27.78 1.95
N GLY A 8 -4.28 26.81 2.19
CA GLY A 8 -4.32 25.50 1.54
C GLY A 8 -2.97 24.93 1.09
N ALA A 9 -2.11 24.56 2.05
CA ALA A 9 -1.08 23.60 1.73
C ALA A 9 -1.83 22.31 1.37
N ALA A 10 -1.81 21.92 0.09
CA ALA A 10 -2.00 20.52 -0.25
C ALA A 10 -1.09 19.75 0.70
N LEU A 11 -1.69 18.92 1.56
CA LEU A 11 -0.91 18.02 2.40
C LEU A 11 -0.04 17.23 1.43
N MET A 12 1.27 17.37 1.57
CA MET A 12 2.25 16.60 0.82
C MET A 12 1.87 15.12 0.95
N GLU A 13 1.78 14.41 -0.17
CA GLU A 13 1.49 12.98 -0.14
C GLU A 13 2.62 12.24 0.59
N ASP A 14 2.29 11.11 1.21
CA ASP A 14 3.24 10.39 2.05
C ASP A 14 4.52 10.03 1.27
N ASP A 15 4.39 9.59 0.01
CA ASP A 15 5.54 9.29 -0.87
C ASP A 15 6.47 10.50 -1.06
N ASP A 16 5.91 11.64 -1.43
CA ASP A 16 6.66 12.88 -1.61
C ASP A 16 7.43 13.25 -0.33
N PHE A 17 6.80 13.08 0.84
CA PHE A 17 7.40 13.37 2.14
C PHE A 17 8.60 12.45 2.44
N PHE A 18 8.45 11.15 2.21
CA PHE A 18 9.53 10.19 2.46
C PHE A 18 10.66 10.30 1.43
N ASP A 19 10.34 10.66 0.18
CA ASP A 19 11.33 11.03 -0.84
C ASP A 19 12.13 12.27 -0.44
N LEU A 20 11.46 13.30 0.09
CA LEU A 20 12.15 14.48 0.61
C LEU A 20 13.09 14.12 1.76
N ILE A 21 12.64 13.29 2.71
CA ILE A 21 13.49 12.81 3.82
C ILE A 21 14.68 12.03 3.28
N TYR A 22 14.47 11.09 2.37
CA TYR A 22 15.54 10.31 1.75
C TYR A 22 16.53 11.21 1.00
N GLN A 23 16.03 12.24 0.30
CA GLN A 23 16.85 13.21 -0.38
C GLN A 23 17.72 14.01 0.59
N GLN A 24 17.18 14.42 1.74
CA GLN A 24 18.00 15.09 2.77
C GLN A 24 19.02 14.15 3.40
N TRP A 25 18.61 12.91 3.69
CA TRP A 25 19.52 11.88 4.19
C TRP A 25 20.69 11.64 3.23
N SER A 26 20.44 11.57 1.92
CA SER A 26 21.49 11.33 0.92
C SER A 26 22.56 12.42 0.83
N LYS A 27 22.26 13.62 1.37
CA LYS A 27 23.18 14.76 1.45
C LYS A 27 24.02 14.77 2.74
N THR A 28 23.71 13.89 3.69
CA THR A 28 24.48 13.76 4.92
C THR A 28 25.84 13.09 4.63
N THR A 29 26.81 13.28 5.53
CA THR A 29 28.20 12.83 5.37
C THR A 29 28.28 11.37 4.94
N ASN A 30 28.76 11.13 3.72
CA ASN A 30 29.01 9.83 3.11
C ASN A 30 27.83 8.83 3.20
N ALA A 31 26.59 9.34 3.21
CA ALA A 31 25.39 8.54 3.48
C ALA A 31 25.23 7.31 2.57
N SER A 32 25.63 7.43 1.31
CA SER A 32 25.49 6.38 0.30
C SER A 32 26.62 5.36 0.26
N THR A 33 27.74 5.61 0.94
CA THR A 33 28.97 4.80 0.81
C THR A 33 29.48 4.21 2.11
N ASP A 34 29.18 4.87 3.23
CA ASP A 34 29.76 4.57 4.53
C ASP A 34 28.66 4.18 5.53
N PHE A 35 29.04 3.56 6.63
CA PHE A 35 28.16 3.39 7.78
C PHE A 35 28.56 4.37 8.88
N TRP A 36 27.57 4.86 9.62
CA TRP A 36 27.82 5.70 10.80
C TRP A 36 27.89 4.83 12.06
N MET A 37 28.86 5.11 12.93
CA MET A 37 29.01 4.45 14.23
C MET A 37 29.26 5.47 15.34
N SER A 38 28.69 5.21 16.52
CA SER A 38 28.95 5.95 17.74
C SER A 38 30.15 5.34 18.46
N GLU A 39 31.05 6.20 18.96
CA GLU A 39 32.21 5.77 19.76
C GLU A 39 32.57 6.88 20.76
N VAL A 40 33.16 6.49 21.88
CA VAL A 40 33.75 7.41 22.86
C VAL A 40 35.13 7.80 22.35
N ASP A 41 35.38 9.09 22.15
CA ASP A 41 36.74 9.58 21.91
C ASP A 41 37.41 9.94 23.26
N TYR A 42 38.74 9.86 23.32
CA TYR A 42 39.47 10.14 24.56
C TYR A 42 39.23 11.59 24.99
N VAL A 43 38.48 11.77 26.07
CA VAL A 43 38.34 13.05 26.76
C VAL A 43 39.64 13.32 27.50
N ASP A 44 40.17 14.53 27.40
CA ASP A 44 41.18 15.00 28.35
C ASP A 44 40.59 14.85 29.76
N GLU A 45 41.32 14.16 30.67
CA GLU A 45 40.86 13.83 32.04
C GLU A 45 40.43 15.05 32.87
N ASP A 46 40.72 16.27 32.39
CA ASP A 46 40.44 17.54 33.07
C ASP A 46 39.07 18.16 32.73
N ASP A 47 38.30 17.62 31.77
CA ASP A 47 37.03 18.21 31.31
C ASP A 47 35.84 17.21 31.34
N GLU A 48 35.52 16.72 32.55
CA GLU A 48 34.39 15.80 32.83
C GLU A 48 33.01 16.36 32.45
N GLU A 49 32.89 17.66 32.13
CA GLU A 49 31.61 18.29 31.78
C GLU A 49 31.22 18.11 30.30
N VAL A 50 32.12 17.60 29.45
CA VAL A 50 31.88 17.45 28.01
C VAL A 50 31.45 16.01 27.67
N PRO A 51 30.27 15.80 27.06
CA PRO A 51 29.84 14.47 26.65
C PRO A 51 30.84 13.85 25.66
N PRO A 52 31.29 12.61 25.89
CA PRO A 52 32.46 12.08 25.19
C PRO A 52 32.11 11.36 23.88
N TRP A 53 30.81 11.23 23.57
CA TRP A 53 30.37 10.46 22.41
C TRP A 53 30.46 11.27 21.13
N MET A 54 31.04 10.61 20.13
CA MET A 54 31.18 11.11 18.77
C MET A 54 30.55 10.13 17.80
N ILE A 55 30.20 10.63 16.62
CA ILE A 55 29.75 9.83 15.50
C ILE A 55 30.80 9.92 14.40
N TYR A 56 31.23 8.76 13.91
CA TYR A 56 32.12 8.64 12.77
C TYR A 56 31.40 8.00 11.60
N SER A 57 31.66 8.50 10.40
CA SER A 57 31.41 7.81 9.15
C SER A 57 32.61 6.92 8.85
N VAL A 58 32.37 5.64 8.58
CA VAL A 58 33.41 4.63 8.36
C VAL A 58 33.22 3.97 7.00
N ASN A 59 34.26 4.06 6.18
CA ASN A 59 34.27 3.46 4.84
C ASN A 59 34.73 1.99 4.88
N GLY A 60 34.72 1.32 3.72
CA GLY A 60 35.16 -0.07 3.60
C GLY A 60 36.63 -0.33 3.96
N GLU A 61 37.47 0.71 3.97
CA GLU A 61 38.88 0.67 4.33
C GLU A 61 39.13 1.00 5.82
N GLN A 62 38.06 1.16 6.62
CA GLN A 62 38.11 1.56 8.03
C GLN A 62 38.63 2.99 8.27
N GLU A 63 38.67 3.83 7.23
CA GLU A 63 38.97 5.24 7.41
C GLU A 63 37.76 5.95 8.02
N ARG A 64 38.04 6.87 8.94
CA ARG A 64 37.01 7.53 9.77
C ARG A 64 36.92 9.01 9.44
N THR A 65 35.70 9.50 9.26
CA THR A 65 35.38 10.94 9.15
C THR A 65 34.47 11.34 10.30
N VAL A 66 34.84 12.37 11.07
CA VAL A 66 33.99 12.89 12.16
C VAL A 66 32.71 13.50 11.57
N VAL A 67 31.56 13.06 12.06
CA VAL A 67 30.23 13.53 11.66
C VAL A 67 29.66 14.49 12.70
N ALA A 68 29.74 14.09 13.98
CA ALA A 68 29.22 14.86 15.11
C ALA A 68 30.05 14.54 16.37
N GLN A 69 30.04 15.48 17.32
CA GLN A 69 30.82 15.42 18.55
C GLN A 69 30.03 16.07 19.69
N TYR A 70 30.44 15.78 20.93
CA TYR A 70 29.81 16.30 22.16
C TYR A 70 28.37 15.84 22.35
N LEU A 71 28.09 14.59 21.98
CA LEU A 71 26.77 13.97 22.14
C LEU A 71 26.69 13.16 23.43
N THR A 72 25.47 13.02 23.94
CA THR A 72 25.19 11.94 24.89
C THR A 72 25.23 10.59 24.16
N GLU A 73 25.48 9.51 24.90
CA GLU A 73 25.40 8.14 24.35
C GLU A 73 24.05 7.91 23.64
N ALA A 74 22.96 8.29 24.31
CA ALA A 74 21.60 8.09 23.80
C ALA A 74 21.36 8.82 22.48
N ASP A 75 21.84 10.06 22.34
CA ASP A 75 21.69 10.82 21.11
C ASP A 75 22.57 10.23 19.99
N ALA A 76 23.81 9.84 20.30
CA ALA A 76 24.73 9.25 19.33
C ALA A 76 24.19 7.92 18.77
N ASP A 77 23.69 7.06 19.66
CA ASP A 77 23.10 5.78 19.29
C ASP A 77 21.82 5.95 18.47
N TRP A 78 20.95 6.88 18.87
CA TRP A 78 19.72 7.14 18.13
C TRP A 78 20.01 7.68 16.72
N ILE A 79 20.91 8.66 16.58
CA ILE A 79 21.27 9.24 15.28
C ILE A 79 21.86 8.17 14.36
N THR A 80 22.80 7.35 14.85
CA THR A 80 23.44 6.31 14.04
C THR A 80 22.47 5.20 13.65
N ALA A 81 21.59 4.77 14.56
CA ALA A 81 20.54 3.81 14.26
C ALA A 81 19.55 4.35 13.21
N MET A 82 19.12 5.62 13.34
CA MET A 82 18.24 6.26 12.38
C MET A 82 18.90 6.40 11.02
N HIS A 83 20.15 6.85 10.98
CA HIS A 83 20.89 7.03 9.73
C HIS A 83 21.06 5.71 8.99
N GLY A 84 21.37 4.62 9.70
CA GLY A 84 21.55 3.29 9.10
C GLY A 84 20.25 2.63 8.62
N CYS A 85 19.12 2.85 9.30
CA CYS A 85 17.86 2.17 8.96
C CYS A 85 16.96 2.94 7.99
N LEU A 86 17.15 4.26 7.83
CA LEU A 86 16.26 5.12 7.04
C LEU A 86 16.14 4.71 5.57
N PRO A 87 17.21 4.35 4.84
CA PRO A 87 17.09 3.89 3.44
C PRO A 87 16.20 2.65 3.29
N ASP A 88 16.34 1.69 4.22
CA ASP A 88 15.55 0.47 4.18
C ASP A 88 14.09 0.73 4.58
N LEU A 89 13.86 1.67 5.50
CA LEU A 89 12.52 2.11 5.87
C LEU A 89 11.78 2.73 4.68
N VAL A 90 12.41 3.67 3.96
CA VAL A 90 11.84 4.31 2.77
C VAL A 90 11.56 3.27 1.68
N ARG A 91 12.51 2.36 1.43
CA ARG A 91 12.31 1.27 0.45
C ARG A 91 11.11 0.38 0.81
N ARG A 92 10.96 0.01 2.07
CA ARG A 92 9.82 -0.82 2.53
C ARG A 92 8.50 -0.08 2.43
N LEU A 93 8.50 1.23 2.66
CA LEU A 93 7.31 2.05 2.51
C LEU A 93 6.83 2.08 1.06
N HIS A 94 7.70 2.41 0.10
CA HIS A 94 7.32 2.43 -1.32
C HIS A 94 6.79 1.07 -1.78
N MET A 95 7.43 -0.03 -1.34
CA MET A 95 6.89 -1.38 -1.63
C MET A 95 5.51 -1.63 -1.05
N ALA A 96 5.21 -1.08 0.13
CA ALA A 96 3.90 -1.25 0.76
C ALA A 96 2.83 -0.41 0.05
N ILE A 97 3.19 0.77 -0.44
CA ILE A 97 2.30 1.65 -1.20
C ILE A 97 2.00 1.03 -2.56
N ASP A 98 3.03 0.60 -3.30
CA ASP A 98 2.87 -0.12 -4.57
C ASP A 98 1.96 -1.36 -4.41
N GLU A 99 2.13 -2.11 -3.32
CA GLU A 99 1.31 -3.28 -3.03
C GLU A 99 -0.15 -2.89 -2.76
N SER A 100 -0.37 -1.81 -2.00
CA SER A 100 -1.69 -1.30 -1.70
C SER A 100 -2.43 -0.87 -2.96
N GLU A 101 -1.80 -0.10 -3.83
CA GLU A 101 -2.37 0.31 -5.12
C GLU A 101 -2.72 -0.90 -5.99
N ARG A 102 -1.84 -1.90 -6.03
CA ARG A 102 -2.10 -3.13 -6.79
C ARG A 102 -3.31 -3.90 -6.25
N LEU A 103 -3.47 -3.95 -4.92
CA LEU A 103 -4.61 -4.61 -4.30
C LEU A 103 -5.92 -3.86 -4.57
N ASP A 104 -5.87 -2.53 -4.56
CA ASP A 104 -7.02 -1.67 -4.87
C ASP A 104 -7.51 -1.87 -6.31
N ILE A 105 -6.60 -1.78 -7.29
CA ILE A 105 -6.90 -2.05 -8.71
C ILE A 105 -7.49 -3.45 -8.90
N ARG A 106 -7.00 -4.43 -8.15
CA ARG A 106 -7.51 -5.81 -8.22
C ARG A 106 -8.92 -5.93 -7.64
N ALA A 107 -9.21 -5.22 -6.55
CA ALA A 107 -10.53 -5.17 -5.96
C ALA A 107 -11.53 -4.56 -6.94
N ASP A 108 -11.16 -3.45 -7.59
CA ASP A 108 -11.98 -2.79 -8.61
C ASP A 108 -12.30 -3.71 -9.81
N ASP A 109 -11.31 -4.43 -10.35
CA ASP A 109 -11.54 -5.40 -11.44
C ASP A 109 -12.47 -6.54 -10.99
N GLN A 110 -12.32 -7.00 -9.74
CA GLN A 110 -13.20 -8.04 -9.19
C GLN A 110 -14.62 -7.52 -8.99
N GLU A 111 -14.79 -6.31 -8.48
CA GLU A 111 -16.10 -5.68 -8.30
C GLU A 111 -16.81 -5.49 -9.64
N GLY A 112 -16.10 -5.01 -10.66
CA GLY A 112 -16.64 -4.88 -12.02
C GLY A 112 -17.12 -6.22 -12.59
N ARG A 113 -16.31 -7.28 -12.46
CA ARG A 113 -16.71 -8.62 -12.91
C ARG A 113 -17.90 -9.19 -12.15
N ILE A 114 -17.99 -8.92 -10.85
CA ILE A 114 -19.14 -9.35 -10.04
C ILE A 114 -20.40 -8.64 -10.53
N ALA A 115 -20.35 -7.32 -10.75
CA ALA A 115 -21.48 -6.56 -11.28
C ALA A 115 -21.95 -7.08 -12.65
N ASP A 116 -21.01 -7.36 -13.56
CA ASP A 116 -21.32 -7.94 -14.88
C ASP A 116 -22.02 -9.31 -14.75
N LEU A 117 -21.50 -10.19 -13.89
CA LEU A 117 -22.08 -11.52 -13.65
C LEU A 117 -23.46 -11.44 -12.99
N GLU A 118 -23.67 -10.49 -12.08
CA GLU A 118 -24.97 -10.26 -11.45
C GLU A 118 -26.00 -9.78 -12.47
N MET A 119 -25.61 -8.93 -13.42
CA MET A 119 -26.48 -8.50 -14.53
C MET A 119 -26.82 -9.68 -15.45
N GLU A 120 -25.84 -10.48 -15.85
CA GLU A 120 -26.08 -11.67 -16.68
C GLU A 120 -27.00 -12.69 -15.98
N LEU A 121 -26.82 -12.91 -14.67
CA LEU A 121 -27.70 -13.78 -13.89
C LEU A 121 -29.13 -13.24 -13.82
N ALA A 122 -29.31 -11.92 -13.69
CA ALA A 122 -30.63 -11.31 -13.69
C ALA A 122 -31.33 -11.51 -15.05
N ASP A 123 -30.63 -11.28 -16.15
CA ASP A 123 -31.15 -11.48 -17.51
C ASP A 123 -31.52 -12.95 -17.76
N GLN A 124 -30.64 -13.89 -17.37
CA GLN A 124 -30.91 -15.32 -17.50
C GLN A 124 -32.13 -15.75 -16.68
N ARG A 125 -32.31 -15.22 -15.47
CA ARG A 125 -33.50 -15.49 -14.65
C ARG A 125 -34.77 -15.01 -15.32
N ALA A 126 -34.77 -13.80 -15.90
CA ALA A 126 -35.90 -13.27 -16.64
C ALA A 126 -36.25 -14.14 -17.87
N ILE A 127 -35.23 -14.65 -18.57
CA ILE A 127 -35.43 -15.58 -19.69
C ILE A 127 -36.06 -16.89 -19.20
N ILE A 128 -35.55 -17.47 -18.11
CA ILE A 128 -36.10 -18.71 -17.52
C ILE A 128 -37.56 -18.51 -17.11
N GLU A 129 -37.89 -17.39 -16.49
CA GLU A 129 -39.26 -17.05 -16.10
C GLU A 129 -40.18 -16.98 -17.33
N SER A 130 -39.78 -16.27 -18.38
CA SER A 130 -40.55 -16.19 -19.62
C SER A 130 -40.74 -17.54 -20.30
N LEU A 131 -39.70 -18.38 -20.32
CA LEU A 131 -39.78 -19.72 -20.90
C LEU A 131 -40.70 -20.64 -20.09
N THR A 132 -40.70 -20.50 -18.76
CA THR A 132 -41.59 -21.24 -17.87
C THR A 132 -43.05 -20.88 -18.16
N GLU A 133 -43.36 -19.59 -18.28
CA GLU A 133 -44.72 -19.15 -18.63
C GLU A 133 -45.16 -19.66 -20.01
N GLN A 134 -44.26 -19.67 -20.99
CA GLN A 134 -44.57 -20.23 -22.32
C GLN A 134 -44.86 -21.74 -22.26
N LEU A 135 -44.15 -22.50 -21.42
CA LEU A 135 -44.42 -23.93 -21.22
C LEU A 135 -45.79 -24.16 -20.60
N ASP A 136 -46.14 -23.40 -19.56
CA ASP A 136 -47.46 -23.50 -18.92
C ASP A 136 -48.60 -23.23 -19.91
N GLN A 137 -48.46 -22.20 -20.76
CA GLN A 137 -49.42 -21.90 -21.82
C GLN A 137 -49.53 -23.04 -22.85
N LYS A 138 -48.41 -23.68 -23.19
CA LYS A 138 -48.38 -24.81 -24.13
C LYS A 138 -49.06 -26.04 -23.54
N ASP A 139 -48.84 -26.32 -22.26
CA ASP A 139 -49.47 -27.44 -21.57
C ASP A 139 -51.00 -27.27 -21.49
N GLU A 140 -51.47 -26.04 -21.22
CA GLU A 140 -52.91 -25.74 -21.26
C GLU A 140 -53.51 -25.94 -22.67
N GLN A 141 -52.81 -25.49 -23.71
CA GLN A 141 -53.22 -25.71 -25.10
C GLN A 141 -53.31 -27.21 -25.45
N VAL A 142 -52.32 -28.00 -25.03
CA VAL A 142 -52.31 -29.46 -25.24
C VAL A 142 -53.46 -30.13 -24.51
N ALA A 143 -53.73 -29.74 -23.26
CA ALA A 143 -54.86 -30.26 -22.49
C ALA A 143 -56.19 -29.96 -23.19
N ALA A 144 -56.40 -28.72 -23.63
CA ALA A 144 -57.61 -28.30 -24.34
C ALA A 144 -57.81 -29.05 -25.67
N LEU A 145 -56.75 -29.24 -26.44
CA LEU A 145 -56.79 -30.00 -27.70
C LEU A 145 -57.08 -31.48 -27.45
N SER A 146 -56.52 -32.06 -26.40
CA SER A 146 -56.74 -33.47 -26.04
C SER A 146 -58.22 -33.73 -25.70
N VAL A 147 -58.87 -32.80 -24.99
CA VAL A 147 -60.31 -32.87 -24.72
C VAL A 147 -61.11 -32.85 -26.03
N LYS A 148 -60.84 -31.88 -26.92
CA LYS A 148 -61.52 -31.77 -28.22
C LYS A 148 -61.38 -33.04 -29.07
N LEU A 149 -60.18 -33.61 -29.11
CA LEU A 149 -59.91 -34.84 -29.85
C LEU A 149 -60.68 -36.05 -29.28
N SER A 150 -60.82 -36.12 -27.95
CA SER A 150 -61.62 -37.14 -27.29
C SER A 150 -63.10 -37.01 -27.65
N ASP A 151 -63.63 -35.78 -27.64
CA ASP A 151 -65.01 -35.52 -28.02
C ASP A 151 -65.26 -35.96 -29.48
N GLU A 152 -64.41 -35.56 -30.43
CA GLU A 152 -64.54 -35.95 -31.84
C GLU A 152 -64.47 -37.47 -32.06
N LYS A 153 -63.61 -38.19 -31.32
CA LYS A 153 -63.53 -39.65 -31.41
C LYS A 153 -64.73 -40.38 -30.81
N GLY A 154 -65.48 -39.75 -29.90
CA GLY A 154 -66.70 -40.33 -29.32
C GLY A 154 -67.90 -40.35 -30.27
N TRP A 155 -67.81 -39.65 -31.41
CA TRP A 155 -68.86 -39.59 -32.45
C TRP A 155 -68.65 -40.55 -33.62
N LEU A 156 -67.53 -41.26 -33.69
CA LEU A 156 -67.19 -42.27 -34.71
C LEU A 156 -67.37 -43.69 -34.17
#